data_AF-A0A9N9A7G5-F1
#
_entry.id   AF-A0A9N9A7G5-F1
#
_cell.length_a   1.000
_cell.length_b   1.000
_cell.length_c   1.000
_cell.angle_alpha   90.00
_cell.angle_beta   90.00
_cell.angle_gamma   90.00
#
_symmetry.space_group_name_H-M   'P 1'
#
loop_
_entity.id
_entity.type
_entity.pdbx_description
1 polymer ?
#
loop_
_entity_poly.entity_id
_entity_poly.type
_entity_poly.pdbx_seq_one_letter_code
_entity_poly.pdbx_strand_id
1 'polypeptide(L)'
;HAVFPTIYRDMKEPKQYPKMVNITYAMTASIYLIMACCGYLMFGRETKEEIIQNIMATPGYNKFLNQIVVWMIAINPLAKYALTLNPINLTLEIYYSSIPAVGEWYNSGRGRRTALTIATRLLISTLVVCLAIQFPGFDKLFGWELSFRQKLLDYFIIVTCTCLASLGTLWAILT
;
A
#
# COMPACT_ATOMS: atom_id res chain seq x y z
N HIS A 1 9.05 -14.49 -2.64
CA HIS A 1 8.45 -13.35 -1.92
C HIS A 1 9.07 -13.23 -0.54
N ALA A 2 9.53 -12.02 -0.15
CA ALA A 2 10.25 -11.78 1.11
C ALA A 2 9.47 -12.16 2.40
N VAL A 3 8.16 -12.36 2.30
CA VAL A 3 7.29 -12.76 3.43
C VAL A 3 7.26 -14.27 3.69
N PHE A 4 7.74 -15.10 2.75
CA PHE A 4 7.70 -16.56 2.88
C PHE A 4 8.50 -17.11 4.08
N PRO A 5 9.71 -16.61 4.38
CA PRO A 5 10.43 -17.04 5.58
C PRO A 5 9.69 -16.71 6.87
N THR A 6 9.05 -15.53 6.94
CA THR A 6 8.25 -15.10 8.10
C THR A 6 7.03 -16.00 8.29
N ILE A 7 6.25 -16.26 7.23
CA ILE A 7 5.09 -17.14 7.29
C ILE A 7 5.50 -18.56 7.70
N TYR A 8 6.60 -19.09 7.14
CA TYR A 8 7.10 -20.42 7.50
C TYR A 8 7.44 -20.52 9.00
N ARG A 9 8.09 -19.49 9.54
CA ARG A 9 8.47 -19.42 10.95
C ARG A 9 7.28 -19.24 11.89
N ASP A 10 6.26 -18.51 11.45
CA ASP A 10 5.07 -18.20 12.25
C ASP A 10 4.03 -19.34 12.22
N MET A 11 4.20 -20.35 11.36
CA MET A 11 3.33 -21.54 11.32
C MET A 11 3.56 -22.46 12.52
N LYS A 12 2.47 -22.86 13.19
CA LYS A 12 2.50 -23.87 14.27
C LYS A 12 3.12 -25.21 13.82
N GLU A 13 2.91 -25.61 12.57
CA GLU A 13 3.51 -26.83 12.00
C GLU A 13 4.16 -26.56 10.62
N PRO A 14 5.46 -26.24 10.58
CA PRO A 14 6.16 -25.83 9.34
C PRO A 14 6.21 -26.91 8.26
N LYS A 15 6.09 -28.20 8.64
CA LYS A 15 6.05 -29.34 7.70
C LYS A 15 4.87 -29.26 6.73
N GLN A 16 3.79 -28.59 7.10
CA GLN A 16 2.60 -28.41 6.25
C GLN A 16 2.69 -27.22 5.30
N TYR A 17 3.76 -26.42 5.36
CA TYR A 17 3.91 -25.21 4.55
C TYR A 17 3.68 -25.43 3.04
N PRO A 18 4.25 -26.48 2.39
CA PRO A 18 4.02 -26.70 0.96
C PRO A 18 2.55 -26.99 0.63
N LYS A 19 1.84 -27.72 1.50
CA LYS A 19 0.42 -28.03 1.32
C LYS A 19 -0.43 -26.77 1.46
N MET A 20 -0.16 -25.95 2.48
CA MET A 20 -0.84 -24.67 2.67
C MET A 20 -0.66 -23.76 1.45
N VAL A 21 0.58 -23.60 0.98
CA VAL A 21 0.90 -22.76 -0.17
C VAL A 21 0.20 -23.24 -1.44
N ASN A 22 0.22 -24.54 -1.72
CA ASN A 22 -0.49 -25.10 -2.89
C ASN A 22 -2.00 -24.85 -2.83
N ILE A 23 -2.62 -25.04 -1.66
CA ILE A 23 -4.06 -24.79 -1.47
C ILE A 23 -4.38 -23.30 -1.68
N THR A 24 -3.58 -22.40 -1.09
CA THR A 24 -3.77 -20.95 -1.27
C THR A 24 -3.64 -20.53 -2.72
N TYR A 25 -2.59 -20.98 -3.43
CA TYR A 25 -2.44 -20.67 -4.85
C TYR A 25 -3.56 -21.25 -5.71
N ALA A 26 -4.01 -22.47 -5.44
CA ALA A 26 -5.14 -23.06 -6.14
C ALA A 26 -6.42 -22.24 -5.93
N MET A 27 -6.74 -21.85 -4.69
CA MET A 27 -7.91 -21.00 -4.40
C MET A 27 -7.81 -19.64 -5.07
N THR A 28 -6.66 -18.98 -5.00
CA THR A 28 -6.44 -17.67 -5.65
C THR A 28 -6.58 -17.77 -7.17
N ALA A 29 -6.01 -18.82 -7.78
CA ALA A 29 -6.15 -19.06 -9.22
C ALA A 29 -7.62 -19.28 -9.62
N SER A 30 -8.38 -20.07 -8.84
CA SER A 30 -9.80 -20.27 -9.09
C SER A 30 -10.61 -18.97 -9.01
N ILE A 31 -10.37 -18.14 -8.01
CA ILE A 31 -11.07 -16.85 -7.86
C ILE A 31 -10.74 -15.93 -9.05
N TYR A 32 -9.46 -15.84 -9.45
CA TYR A 32 -9.08 -15.02 -10.60
C TYR A 32 -9.66 -15.55 -11.91
N LEU A 33 -9.73 -16.87 -12.09
CA LEU A 33 -10.34 -17.47 -13.27
C LEU A 33 -11.83 -17.19 -13.33
N ILE A 34 -12.56 -17.31 -12.21
CA ILE A 34 -13.98 -16.96 -12.14
C ILE A 34 -14.19 -15.49 -12.47
N MET A 35 -13.41 -14.58 -11.87
CA MET A 35 -13.46 -13.15 -12.18
C MET A 35 -13.19 -12.86 -13.66
N ALA A 36 -12.19 -13.52 -14.26
CA ALA A 36 -11.85 -13.37 -15.67
C ALA A 36 -12.99 -13.86 -16.59
N CYS A 37 -13.54 -15.05 -16.31
CA CYS A 37 -14.69 -15.59 -17.05
C CYS A 37 -15.91 -14.68 -16.94
N CYS A 38 -16.27 -14.23 -15.73
CA CYS A 38 -17.39 -13.32 -15.52
C CYS A 38 -17.18 -11.97 -16.23
N GLY A 39 -15.99 -11.38 -16.12
CA GLY A 39 -15.67 -10.12 -16.79
C GLY A 39 -15.75 -10.22 -18.31
N TYR A 40 -15.21 -11.29 -18.88
CA TYR A 40 -15.27 -11.54 -20.32
C TYR A 40 -16.70 -11.84 -20.79
N LEU A 41 -17.51 -12.56 -20.01
CA LEU A 41 -18.93 -12.78 -20.36
C LEU A 41 -19.73 -11.47 -20.31
N MET A 42 -19.38 -10.54 -19.42
CA MET A 42 -20.11 -9.28 -19.23
C MET A 42 -19.73 -8.19 -20.25
N PHE A 43 -18.45 -8.08 -20.62
CA PHE A 43 -17.94 -7.02 -21.50
C PHE A 43 -17.33 -7.53 -22.81
N GLY A 44 -17.20 -8.85 -22.98
CA GLY A 44 -16.67 -9.46 -24.20
C GLY A 44 -15.29 -8.92 -24.56
N ARG A 45 -15.14 -8.53 -25.84
CA ARG A 45 -13.90 -7.98 -26.38
C ARG A 45 -13.59 -6.56 -25.91
N GLU A 46 -14.53 -5.87 -25.26
CA GLU A 46 -14.32 -4.53 -24.70
C GLU A 46 -13.84 -4.58 -23.23
N THR A 47 -13.43 -5.75 -22.73
CA THR A 47 -12.90 -5.92 -21.37
C THR A 47 -11.59 -5.12 -21.20
N LYS A 48 -11.59 -4.12 -20.32
CA LYS A 48 -10.38 -3.36 -19.95
C LYS A 48 -9.49 -4.16 -18.98
N GLU A 49 -8.26 -3.68 -18.78
CA GLU A 49 -7.28 -4.26 -17.84
C GLU A 49 -7.87 -4.44 -16.43
N GLU A 50 -8.77 -3.54 -16.03
CA GLU A 50 -9.51 -3.57 -14.78
C GLU A 50 -11.02 -3.68 -15.06
N ILE A 51 -11.67 -4.77 -14.65
CA ILE A 51 -13.13 -4.99 -14.82
C ILE A 51 -13.93 -3.81 -14.25
N ILE A 52 -13.41 -3.19 -13.20
CA ILE A 52 -14.03 -2.09 -12.48
C ILE A 52 -14.14 -0.87 -13.40
N GLN A 53 -13.14 -0.58 -14.24
CA GLN A 53 -13.23 0.54 -15.18
C GLN A 53 -14.38 0.38 -16.18
N ASN A 54 -14.70 -0.85 -16.55
CA ASN A 54 -15.85 -1.12 -17.42
C ASN A 54 -17.18 -0.96 -16.69
N ILE A 55 -17.26 -1.38 -15.42
CA ILE A 55 -18.46 -1.15 -14.59
C ILE A 55 -18.69 0.35 -14.40
N MET A 56 -17.63 1.13 -14.20
CA MET A 56 -17.71 2.59 -14.03
C MET A 56 -18.11 3.33 -15.31
N ALA A 57 -17.66 2.84 -16.47
CA ALA A 57 -17.96 3.44 -17.77
C ALA A 57 -19.37 3.14 -18.28
N THR A 58 -20.06 2.14 -17.73
CA THR A 58 -21.38 1.70 -18.22
C THR A 58 -22.50 2.56 -17.60
N PRO A 59 -23.23 3.36 -18.40
CA PRO A 59 -24.34 4.17 -17.88
C PRO A 59 -25.53 3.27 -17.51
N GLY A 60 -25.85 3.17 -16.22
CA GLY A 60 -26.95 2.34 -15.71
C GLY A 60 -26.73 1.80 -14.29
N TYR A 61 -25.48 1.77 -13.81
CA TYR A 61 -25.18 1.37 -12.44
C TYR A 61 -25.48 2.46 -11.41
N ASN A 62 -25.93 2.06 -10.22
CA ASN A 62 -26.21 2.98 -9.12
C ASN A 62 -24.93 3.74 -8.71
N LYS A 63 -24.99 5.08 -8.78
CA LYS A 63 -23.87 5.98 -8.43
C LYS A 63 -23.32 5.73 -7.03
N PHE A 64 -24.18 5.36 -6.08
CA PHE A 64 -23.76 5.07 -4.71
C PHE A 64 -22.85 3.83 -4.63
N LEU A 65 -23.22 2.74 -5.32
CA LEU A 65 -22.45 1.50 -5.32
C LEU A 65 -21.10 1.70 -6.03
N ASN A 66 -21.11 2.42 -7.15
CA ASN A 66 -19.89 2.78 -7.86
C ASN A 66 -18.92 3.56 -6.94
N GLN A 67 -19.42 4.54 -6.18
CA GLN A 67 -18.59 5.32 -5.28
C GLN A 67 -17.99 4.48 -4.14
N ILE A 68 -18.72 3.52 -3.59
CA ILE A 68 -18.19 2.58 -2.59
C ILE A 68 -17.05 1.74 -3.19
N VAL A 69 -17.25 1.22 -4.41
CA VAL A 69 -16.26 0.41 -5.11
C VAL A 69 -14.97 1.21 -5.35
N VAL A 70 -15.08 2.46 -5.80
CA VAL A 70 -13.92 3.37 -5.96
C VAL A 70 -13.17 3.55 -4.65
N TRP A 71 -13.87 3.79 -3.54
CA TRP A 71 -13.24 3.95 -2.23
C TRP A 71 -12.52 2.67 -1.76
N MET A 72 -13.12 1.48 -1.95
CA MET A 72 -12.47 0.21 -1.60
C MET A 72 -11.18 -0.02 -2.39
N ILE A 73 -11.18 0.34 -3.68
CA ILE A 73 -9.99 0.19 -4.53
C ILE A 73 -8.91 1.19 -4.12
N ALA A 74 -9.28 2.43 -3.79
CA ALA A 74 -8.34 3.43 -3.32
C ALA A 74 -7.66 3.05 -1.98
N ILE A 75 -8.34 2.29 -1.13
CA ILE A 75 -7.77 1.80 0.13
C ILE A 75 -6.65 0.76 -0.09
N ASN A 76 -6.73 -0.06 -1.15
CA ASN A 76 -5.73 -1.10 -1.42
C ASN A 76 -4.29 -0.58 -1.61
N PRO A 77 -4.01 0.41 -2.49
CA PRO A 77 -2.66 0.96 -2.61
C PRO A 77 -2.22 1.68 -1.33
N LEU A 78 -3.12 2.33 -0.59
CA LEU A 78 -2.81 2.97 0.70
C LEU A 78 -2.33 1.94 1.74
N ALA A 79 -3.06 0.83 1.89
CA ALA A 79 -2.69 -0.24 2.80
C ALA A 79 -1.39 -0.92 2.37
N LYS A 80 -1.23 -1.21 1.07
CA LYS A 80 -0.02 -1.83 0.52
C LYS A 80 1.20 -0.93 0.72
N TYR A 81 1.04 0.37 0.53
CA TYR A 81 2.07 1.36 0.78
C TYR A 81 2.54 1.35 2.24
N ALA A 82 1.61 1.43 3.20
CA ALA A 82 1.91 1.37 4.62
C ALA A 82 2.66 0.09 5.01
N LEU A 83 2.24 -1.06 4.47
CA LEU A 83 2.91 -2.35 4.70
C LEU A 83 4.32 -2.40 4.10
N THR A 84 4.53 -1.84 2.91
CA THR A 84 5.85 -1.81 2.25
C THR A 84 6.83 -0.86 2.91
N LEU A 85 6.35 0.21 3.55
CA LEU A 85 7.20 1.16 4.28
C LEU A 85 7.80 0.56 5.55
N ASN A 86 7.09 -0.35 6.21
CA ASN A 86 7.53 -0.91 7.48
C ASN A 86 8.92 -1.60 7.42
N PRO A 87 9.19 -2.56 6.50
CA PRO A 87 10.52 -3.17 6.38
C PRO A 87 11.59 -2.19 5.91
N ILE A 88 11.24 -1.18 5.10
CA ILE A 88 12.19 -0.15 4.65
C ILE A 88 12.67 0.69 5.85
N ASN A 89 11.74 1.12 6.71
CA ASN A 89 12.08 1.87 7.91
C ASN A 89 12.97 1.08 8.87
N LEU A 90 12.67 -0.22 9.07
CA LEU A 90 13.50 -1.09 9.91
C LEU A 90 14.91 -1.26 9.33
N THR A 91 15.03 -1.43 8.02
CA THR A 91 16.33 -1.55 7.35
C THR A 91 17.15 -0.26 7.48
N LEU A 92 16.51 0.90 7.33
CA LEU A 92 17.17 2.19 7.53
C LEU A 92 17.58 2.41 8.99
N GLU A 93 16.76 2.04 9.96
CA GLU A 93 17.09 2.13 11.38
C GLU A 93 18.32 1.27 11.74
N ILE A 94 18.40 0.05 11.21
CA ILE A 94 19.56 -0.83 11.35
C ILE A 94 20.78 -0.22 10.66
N TYR A 95 20.60 0.35 9.46
CA TYR A 95 21.67 1.00 8.71
C TYR A 95 22.26 2.20 9.46
N TYR A 96 21.43 3.11 9.98
CA TYR A 96 21.88 4.26 10.79
C TYR A 96 22.60 3.84 12.06
N SER A 97 22.15 2.75 12.69
CA SER A 97 22.77 2.19 13.89
C SER A 97 24.11 1.49 13.59
N SER A 98 24.34 1.06 12.34
CA SER A 98 25.57 0.35 11.93
C SER A 98 26.73 1.28 11.56
N ILE A 99 26.44 2.56 11.24
CA ILE A 99 27.49 3.54 10.92
C ILE A 99 28.01 4.16 12.22
N PRO A 100 29.28 4.01 12.60
CA PRO A 100 29.79 4.44 13.91
C PRO A 100 29.61 5.95 14.17
N ALA A 101 29.86 6.80 13.16
CA ALA A 101 29.70 8.27 13.28
C ALA A 101 28.23 8.73 13.44
N VAL A 102 27.28 7.98 12.88
CA VAL A 102 25.84 8.32 12.90
C VAL A 102 25.14 7.60 14.06
N GLY A 103 25.60 6.41 14.41
CA GLY A 103 25.11 5.56 15.50
C GLY A 103 25.31 6.22 16.85
N GLU A 104 26.45 6.87 17.10
CA GLU A 104 26.64 7.65 18.34
C GLU A 104 25.66 8.82 18.45
N TRP A 105 25.43 9.54 17.35
CA TRP A 105 24.47 10.65 17.31
C TRP A 105 23.01 10.18 17.41
N TYR A 106 22.70 9.04 16.79
CA TYR A 106 21.39 8.39 16.83
C TYR A 106 21.04 7.90 18.24
N ASN A 107 22.01 7.31 18.96
CA ASN A 107 21.82 6.78 20.30
C ASN A 107 21.99 7.82 21.42
N SER A 108 22.46 9.04 21.10
CA SER A 108 22.68 10.13 22.05
C SER A 108 21.40 10.67 22.73
N GLY A 109 20.20 10.27 22.30
CA GLY A 109 18.95 10.58 23.02
C GLY A 109 17.68 10.12 22.32
N ARG A 110 16.68 9.69 23.12
CA ARG A 110 15.38 9.14 22.65
C ARG A 110 14.66 10.08 21.67
N GLY A 111 14.77 11.40 21.85
CA GLY A 111 14.16 12.39 20.95
C GLY A 111 14.82 12.49 19.58
N ARG A 112 16.15 12.34 19.47
CA ARG A 112 16.88 12.40 18.19
C ARG A 112 16.65 11.14 17.35
N ARG A 113 16.58 9.99 18.03
CA ARG A 113 16.18 8.71 17.44
C ARG A 113 14.82 8.83 16.77
N THR A 114 13.82 9.32 17.52
CA THR A 114 12.45 9.52 17.03
C THR A 114 12.41 10.55 15.89
N ALA A 115 13.16 11.65 15.98
CA ALA A 115 13.22 12.67 14.93
C ALA A 115 13.80 12.14 13.62
N LEU A 116 14.88 11.34 13.66
CA LEU A 116 15.45 10.72 12.46
C LEU A 116 14.53 9.69 11.82
N THR A 117 13.84 8.88 12.63
CA THR A 117 12.86 7.91 12.12
C THR A 117 11.66 8.60 11.47
N ILE A 118 11.18 9.71 12.05
CA ILE A 118 10.10 10.51 11.45
C ILE A 118 10.60 11.21 10.18
N ALA A 119 11.77 11.84 10.20
CA ALA A 119 12.33 12.54 9.05
C ALA A 119 12.56 11.60 7.85
N THR A 120 13.04 10.38 8.10
CA THR A 120 13.27 9.38 7.05
C THR A 120 11.96 8.82 6.48
N ARG A 121 10.95 8.59 7.33
CA ARG A 121 9.58 8.25 6.88
C ARG A 121 8.97 9.34 6.01
N LEU A 122 9.13 10.60 6.41
CA LEU A 122 8.66 11.76 5.65
C LEU A 122 9.38 11.84 4.29
N LEU A 123 10.70 11.73 4.27
CA LEU A 123 11.51 11.77 3.05
C LEU A 123 11.11 10.69 2.05
N ILE A 124 10.98 9.44 2.50
CA ILE A 124 10.57 8.32 1.64
C ILE A 124 9.17 8.57 1.10
N SER A 125 8.25 9.08 1.93
CA SER A 125 6.89 9.38 1.51
C SER A 125 6.80 10.48 0.47
N THR A 126 7.52 11.57 0.68
CA THR A 126 7.60 12.66 -0.29
C THR A 126 8.24 12.18 -1.60
N LEU A 127 9.26 11.33 -1.54
CA LEU A 127 9.96 10.80 -2.71
C LEU A 127 9.07 9.84 -3.52
N VAL A 128 8.30 8.97 -2.86
CA VAL A 128 7.33 8.08 -3.52
C VAL A 128 6.21 8.87 -4.19
N VAL A 129 5.67 9.90 -3.52
CA VAL A 129 4.65 10.79 -4.12
C VAL A 129 5.22 11.56 -5.31
N CYS A 130 6.46 12.08 -5.19
CA CYS A 130 7.12 12.78 -6.29
C CYS A 130 7.35 11.85 -7.50
N LEU A 131 7.76 10.60 -7.27
CA LEU A 131 7.88 9.59 -8.33
C LEU A 131 6.52 9.20 -8.93
N ALA A 132 5.46 9.12 -8.11
CA ALA A 132 4.10 8.85 -8.59
C ALA A 132 3.57 9.99 -9.49
N ILE A 133 3.97 11.22 -9.24
CA ILE A 133 3.67 12.37 -10.10
C ILE A 133 4.52 12.35 -11.38
N GLN A 134 5.77 11.90 -11.30
CA GLN A 134 6.72 11.92 -12.42
C GLN A 134 6.55 10.75 -13.42
N PHE A 135 5.99 9.61 -12.98
CA PHE A 135 5.71 8.44 -13.82
C PHE A 135 4.22 8.36 -14.21
N PRO A 136 3.83 8.80 -15.43
CA PRO A 136 2.45 8.98 -15.89
C PRO A 136 1.75 7.66 -16.30
N GLY A 137 2.15 6.54 -15.70
CA GLY A 137 1.53 5.22 -15.92
C GLY A 137 0.32 4.97 -15.00
N PHE A 138 0.28 5.63 -13.84
CA PHE A 138 -0.80 5.50 -12.85
C PHE A 138 -2.05 6.29 -13.24
N ASP A 139 -1.88 7.30 -14.08
CA ASP A 139 -2.92 8.16 -14.68
C ASP A 139 -3.92 7.36 -15.54
N LYS A 140 -3.53 6.13 -15.95
CA LYS A 140 -4.38 5.24 -16.76
C LYS A 140 -5.32 4.38 -15.91
N LEU A 141 -5.00 4.13 -14.64
CA LEU A 141 -5.87 3.40 -13.71
C LEU A 141 -7.03 4.28 -13.23
N PHE A 142 -6.74 5.57 -13.08
CA PHE A 142 -7.69 6.62 -12.77
C PHE A 142 -7.82 7.50 -14.01
N GLY A 143 -8.64 7.10 -14.98
CA GLY A 143 -8.87 7.87 -16.20
C GLY A 143 -8.98 9.38 -15.92
N TRP A 144 -8.45 10.19 -16.83
CA TRP A 144 -8.12 11.64 -16.79
C TRP A 144 -9.13 12.66 -16.20
N GLU A 145 -10.11 12.24 -15.41
CA GLU A 145 -11.23 13.02 -14.87
C GLU A 145 -11.18 13.21 -13.34
N LEU A 146 -10.03 13.06 -12.66
CA LEU A 146 -9.95 13.51 -11.27
C LEU A 146 -9.74 15.03 -11.19
N SER A 147 -10.82 15.73 -10.88
CA SER A 147 -10.89 17.17 -10.66
C SER A 147 -9.81 17.62 -9.65
N PHE A 148 -9.28 18.84 -9.82
CA PHE A 148 -8.26 19.45 -8.94
C PHE A 148 -8.57 19.28 -7.44
N ARG A 149 -9.86 19.26 -7.08
CA ARG A 149 -10.35 19.03 -5.71
C ARG A 149 -10.02 17.64 -5.16
N GLN A 150 -10.02 16.60 -5.98
CA GLN A 150 -9.70 15.24 -5.54
C GLN A 150 -8.19 15.03 -5.36
N LYS A 151 -7.35 15.63 -6.21
CA LYS A 151 -5.90 15.68 -5.98
C LYS A 151 -5.56 16.41 -4.68
N LEU A 152 -6.29 17.50 -4.39
CA LEU A 152 -6.15 18.25 -3.15
C LEU A 152 -6.63 17.45 -1.92
N LEU A 153 -7.70 16.66 -2.07
CA LEU A 153 -8.19 15.76 -1.03
C LEU A 153 -7.23 14.60 -0.77
N ASP A 154 -6.66 13.98 -1.79
CA ASP A 154 -5.65 12.93 -1.63
C ASP A 154 -4.40 13.47 -0.93
N TYR A 155 -3.95 14.65 -1.33
CA TYR A 155 -2.85 15.34 -0.65
C TYR A 155 -3.19 15.62 0.83
N PHE A 156 -4.41 16.06 1.11
CA PHE A 156 -4.88 16.32 2.47
C PHE A 156 -4.98 15.04 3.31
N ILE A 157 -5.47 13.94 2.73
CA ILE A 157 -5.57 12.63 3.39
C ILE A 157 -4.17 12.08 3.70
N ILE A 158 -3.23 12.19 2.77
CA ILE A 158 -1.84 11.75 2.97
C ILE A 158 -1.18 12.58 4.08
N VAL A 159 -1.32 13.90 4.07
CA VAL A 159 -0.79 14.77 5.13
C VAL A 159 -1.43 14.44 6.48
N THR A 160 -2.74 14.22 6.52
CA THR A 160 -3.48 13.89 7.75
C THR A 160 -3.08 12.51 8.29
N CYS A 161 -2.97 11.49 7.44
CA CYS A 161 -2.46 10.17 7.82
C CYS A 161 -1.01 10.21 8.31
N THR A 162 -0.18 11.07 7.72
CA THR A 162 1.20 11.26 8.15
C THR A 162 1.27 11.95 9.51
N CYS A 163 0.44 12.97 9.74
CA CYS A 163 0.28 13.60 11.06
C CYS A 163 -0.23 12.61 12.11
N LEU A 164 -1.26 11.81 11.79
CA LEU A 164 -1.80 10.77 12.68
C LEU A 164 -0.76 9.68 12.99
N ALA A 165 0.02 9.23 12.00
CA ALA A 165 1.09 8.26 12.22
C ALA A 165 2.21 8.84 13.11
N SER A 166 2.50 10.13 12.97
CA SER A 166 3.46 10.85 13.81
C SER A 166 2.98 10.93 15.26
N LEU A 167 1.72 11.32 15.46
CA LEU A 167 1.07 11.39 16.77
C LEU A 167 0.94 10.02 17.43
N GLY A 168 0.58 8.98 16.68
CA GLY A 168 0.50 7.61 17.18
C GLY A 168 1.86 7.05 17.59
N THR A 169 2.93 7.40 16.85
CA THR A 169 4.30 7.03 17.23
C THR A 169 4.75 7.77 18.48
N LEU A 170 4.37 9.04 18.65
CA LEU A 170 4.65 9.81 19.87
C LEU A 170 3.91 9.25 21.09
N TRP A 171 2.64 8.87 20.93
CA TRP A 171 1.81 8.31 22.00
C TRP A 171 2.28 6.91 22.43
N ALA A 172 2.64 6.03 21.49
CA ALA A 172 3.17 4.70 21.78
C ALA A 172 4.55 4.71 22.48
N ILE A 173 5.25 5.84 22.49
CA ILE A 173 6.55 6.02 23.18
C ILE A 173 6.37 6.64 24.57
N LEU A 174 5.28 7.40 24.78
CA LEU A 174 4.89 8.01 26.04
C LEU A 174 4.15 7.04 26.99
N THR A 175 3.64 5.94 26.45
CA THR A 175 3.01 4.83 27.19
C THR A 175 4.02 3.71 27.39
#